data_AF-A0A382NK12-F1
#
_entry.id   AF-A0A382NK12-F1
#
_cell.length_a   1.000
_cell.length_b   1.000
_cell.length_c   1.000
_cell.angle_alpha   90.00
_cell.angle_beta   90.00
_cell.angle_gamma   90.00
#
_symmetry.space_group_name_H-M   'P 1'
#
loop_
_entity.id
_entity.type
_entity.pdbx_description
1 polymer ?
#
loop_
_entity_poly.entity_id
_entity_poly.type
_entity_poly.pdbx_seq_one_letter_code
_entity_poly.pdbx_strand_id
1 'polypeptide(L)'
;MAMPSDDSFVPDDENSERAPNVDSYRITCIDFIKDISHDYLAWVDRYELQEDEDKKRRTEIASIIERTNEWIAKVPQTFKAVDVVMNDGIQKMAEATAGRPSQIGVFVDKKSGYTLAKPGIIDVNVKAAGRE
;
A
#
# COMPACT_ATOMS: atom_id res chain seq x y z
N MET A 1 -4.41 33.73 -23.76
CA MET A 1 -3.16 32.96 -23.59
C MET A 1 -3.39 31.58 -24.21
N ALA A 2 -2.58 31.20 -25.19
CA ALA A 2 -2.66 29.88 -25.82
C ALA A 2 -1.81 28.88 -25.03
N MET A 3 -2.33 27.68 -24.82
CA MET A 3 -1.59 26.57 -24.18
C MET A 3 -0.56 26.04 -25.18
N PRO A 4 0.70 25.77 -24.76
CA PRO A 4 1.67 25.12 -25.64
C PRO A 4 1.28 23.65 -25.84
N SER A 5 1.29 23.22 -27.10
CA SER A 5 1.26 21.81 -27.47
C SER A 5 2.67 21.25 -27.28
N ASP A 6 2.86 20.30 -26.36
CA ASP A 6 4.10 19.52 -26.25
C ASP A 6 3.79 18.04 -26.50
N ASP A 7 3.82 17.73 -27.79
CA ASP A 7 3.81 16.39 -28.39
C ASP A 7 5.20 15.74 -28.21
N SER A 8 5.62 15.63 -26.95
CA SER A 8 6.90 15.03 -26.56
C SER A 8 6.86 14.53 -25.12
N PHE A 9 5.89 13.65 -24.83
CA PHE A 9 6.09 12.66 -23.78
C PHE A 9 6.98 11.55 -24.34
N VAL A 10 8.29 11.77 -24.29
CA VAL A 10 9.25 10.68 -24.29
C VAL A 10 9.30 10.23 -22.82
N PRO A 11 8.87 9.01 -22.45
CA PRO A 11 9.20 8.49 -21.14
C PRO A 11 10.72 8.29 -21.08
N ASP A 12 11.41 9.36 -20.72
CA ASP A 12 12.85 9.37 -20.45
C ASP A 12 13.06 8.68 -19.10
N ASP A 13 13.12 7.34 -19.10
CA ASP A 13 13.61 6.56 -17.96
C ASP A 13 14.02 5.12 -18.35
N GLU A 14 14.76 4.98 -19.46
CA GLU A 14 15.44 3.72 -19.81
C GLU A 14 16.90 3.68 -19.32
N ASN A 15 17.36 4.68 -18.56
CA ASN A 15 18.76 4.79 -18.12
C ASN A 15 18.94 5.14 -16.63
N SER A 16 17.93 4.88 -15.79
CA SER A 16 18.14 4.79 -14.35
C SER A 16 18.90 3.49 -14.06
N GLU A 17 19.77 3.49 -13.04
CA GLU A 17 20.65 2.39 -12.58
C GLU A 17 19.87 1.15 -12.10
N ARG A 18 18.89 0.69 -12.88
CA ARG A 18 18.04 -0.43 -12.58
C ARG A 18 18.87 -1.70 -12.60
N ALA A 19 18.54 -2.58 -11.65
CA ALA A 19 19.15 -3.88 -11.54
C ALA A 19 19.15 -4.60 -12.90
N PRO A 20 20.21 -5.39 -13.20
CA PRO A 20 20.45 -5.93 -14.54
C PRO A 20 19.34 -6.86 -15.06
N ASN A 21 18.43 -7.30 -14.19
CA ASN A 21 17.25 -8.08 -14.52
C ASN A 21 16.17 -7.90 -13.43
N VAL A 22 14.94 -8.32 -13.75
CA VAL A 22 13.77 -8.22 -12.87
C VAL A 22 13.97 -9.02 -11.57
N ASP A 23 14.64 -10.17 -11.59
CA ASP A 23 14.86 -10.98 -10.39
C ASP A 23 15.78 -10.28 -9.38
N SER A 24 16.86 -9.66 -9.87
CA SER A 24 17.77 -8.84 -9.05
C SER A 24 17.06 -7.61 -8.49
N TYR A 25 16.14 -7.03 -9.28
CA TYR A 25 15.30 -5.92 -8.84
C TYR A 25 14.34 -6.32 -7.72
N ARG A 26 13.67 -7.49 -7.85
CA ARG A 26 12.80 -8.03 -6.80
C ARG A 26 13.54 -8.20 -5.48
N ILE A 27 14.77 -8.73 -5.49
CA ILE A 27 15.60 -8.88 -4.29
C ILE A 27 15.89 -7.52 -3.67
N THR A 28 16.32 -6.55 -4.49
CA THR A 28 16.61 -5.19 -4.04
C THR A 28 15.38 -4.53 -3.41
N CYS A 29 14.20 -4.67 -4.03
CA CYS A 29 12.94 -4.15 -3.48
C CYS A 29 12.52 -4.84 -2.18
N ILE A 30 12.74 -6.16 -2.04
CA ILE A 30 12.47 -6.89 -0.79
C ILE A 30 13.36 -6.35 0.33
N ASP A 31 14.65 -6.12 0.05
CA ASP A 31 15.56 -5.58 1.04
C ASP A 31 15.25 -4.13 1.38
N PHE A 32 14.81 -3.33 0.41
CA PHE A 32 14.30 -1.98 0.64
C PHE A 32 13.05 -1.96 1.55
N ILE A 33 12.09 -2.88 1.32
CA ILE A 33 10.90 -3.01 2.17
C ILE A 33 11.28 -3.37 3.62
N LYS A 34 12.27 -4.25 3.81
CA LYS A 34 12.77 -4.56 5.15
C LYS A 34 13.44 -3.35 5.79
N ASP A 35 14.24 -2.60 5.05
CA ASP A 35 14.94 -1.42 5.57
C ASP A 35 13.96 -0.36 6.07
N ILE A 36 13.03 0.08 5.20
CA ILE A 36 12.03 1.10 5.55
C ILE A 36 11.07 0.63 6.65
N SER A 37 10.86 -0.67 6.81
CA SER A 37 10.02 -1.20 7.89
C SER A 37 10.55 -0.83 9.28
N HIS A 38 11.86 -0.70 9.45
CA HIS A 38 12.45 -0.29 10.73
C HIS A 38 12.06 1.15 11.08
N ASP A 39 11.99 2.03 10.08
CA ASP A 39 11.54 3.41 10.27
C ASP A 39 10.08 3.46 10.71
N TYR A 40 9.21 2.65 10.09
CA TYR A 40 7.82 2.56 10.50
C TYR A 40 7.65 2.02 11.92
N LEU A 41 8.41 1.01 12.32
CA LEU A 41 8.41 0.51 13.70
C LEU A 41 8.90 1.58 14.69
N ALA A 42 9.96 2.33 14.33
CA ALA A 42 10.45 3.45 15.13
C ALA A 42 9.42 4.59 15.25
N TRP A 43 8.57 4.78 14.24
CA TRP A 43 7.44 5.71 14.31
C TRP A 43 6.36 5.22 15.28
N VAL A 44 6.06 3.91 15.30
CA VAL A 44 5.15 3.34 16.31
C VAL A 44 5.69 3.57 17.72
N ASP A 45 7.00 3.36 17.95
CA ASP A 45 7.66 3.62 19.24
C ASP A 45 7.45 5.07 19.69
N ARG A 46 7.56 6.05 18.77
CA ARG A 46 7.39 7.48 19.08
C ARG A 46 5.97 7.86 19.49
N TYR A 47 4.96 7.07 19.14
CA TYR A 47 3.57 7.39 19.49
C TYR A 47 3.22 7.02 20.95
N GLU A 48 4.08 6.29 21.66
CA GLU A 48 3.88 5.89 23.06
C GLU A 48 2.46 5.33 23.31
N LEU A 49 2.02 4.47 22.39
CA LEU A 49 0.66 3.93 22.37
C LEU A 49 0.46 2.94 23.52
N GLN A 50 -0.82 2.71 23.87
CA GLN A 50 -1.17 1.63 24.79
C GLN A 50 -0.71 0.28 24.22
N GLU A 51 -0.29 -0.64 25.11
CA GLU A 51 0.34 -1.92 24.72
C GLU A 51 -0.49 -2.73 23.71
N ASP A 52 -1.83 -2.74 23.85
CA ASP A 52 -2.71 -3.46 22.94
C ASP A 52 -2.68 -2.88 21.50
N GLU A 53 -2.70 -1.56 21.37
CA GLU A 53 -2.67 -0.87 20.08
C GLU A 53 -1.27 -0.90 19.46
N ASP A 54 -0.21 -0.77 20.27
CA ASP A 54 1.18 -0.95 19.82
C ASP A 54 1.37 -2.36 19.23
N LYS A 55 1.00 -3.39 19.99
CA LYS A 55 1.13 -4.78 19.56
C LYS A 55 0.33 -5.06 18.30
N LYS A 56 -0.88 -4.49 18.19
CA LYS A 56 -1.71 -4.61 17.00
C LYS A 56 -1.05 -3.97 15.77
N ARG A 57 -0.57 -2.73 15.88
CA ARG A 57 0.10 -2.02 14.77
C ARG A 57 1.36 -2.75 14.32
N ARG A 58 2.19 -3.23 15.25
CA ARG A 58 3.37 -4.04 14.92
C ARG A 58 3.02 -5.34 14.20
N THR A 59 1.97 -6.01 14.66
CA THR A 59 1.50 -7.26 14.02
C THR A 59 0.97 -6.99 12.61
N GLU A 60 0.23 -5.89 12.41
CA GLU A 60 -0.26 -5.48 11.09
C GLU A 60 0.91 -5.12 10.15
N ILE A 61 1.87 -4.32 10.61
CA ILE A 61 3.09 -3.97 9.85
C ILE A 61 3.86 -5.24 9.45
N ALA A 62 4.09 -6.16 10.38
CA ALA A 62 4.77 -7.43 10.10
C ALA A 62 4.05 -8.26 9.03
N SER A 63 2.71 -8.35 9.12
CA SER A 63 1.89 -9.07 8.13
C SER A 63 1.93 -8.41 6.75
N ILE A 64 1.99 -7.07 6.69
CA ILE A 64 2.14 -6.34 5.44
C ILE A 64 3.49 -6.64 4.80
N ILE A 65 4.59 -6.60 5.56
CA ILE A 65 5.94 -6.90 5.08
C ILE A 65 6.01 -8.31 4.49
N GLU A 66 5.52 -9.31 5.23
CA GLU A 66 5.53 -10.71 4.78
C GLU A 66 4.77 -10.86 3.45
N ARG A 67 3.58 -10.29 3.37
CA ARG A 67 2.74 -10.39 2.18
C ARG A 67 3.30 -9.61 1.00
N THR A 68 3.83 -8.41 1.21
CA THR A 68 4.48 -7.63 0.16
C THR A 68 5.70 -8.37 -0.39
N ASN A 69 6.55 -8.93 0.49
CA ASN A 69 7.72 -9.69 0.06
C ASN A 69 7.34 -10.95 -0.73
N GLU A 70 6.31 -11.69 -0.29
CA GLU A 70 5.80 -12.84 -1.02
C GLU A 70 5.29 -12.45 -2.41
N TRP A 71 4.55 -11.35 -2.50
CA TRP A 71 4.00 -10.86 -3.77
C TRP A 71 5.10 -10.39 -4.72
N ILE A 72 6.07 -9.61 -4.24
CA ILE A 72 7.23 -9.18 -5.04
C ILE A 72 7.98 -10.40 -5.58
N ALA A 73 8.14 -11.45 -4.78
CA ALA A 73 8.85 -12.66 -5.18
C ALA A 73 8.11 -13.48 -6.26
N LYS A 74 6.76 -13.56 -6.21
CA LYS A 74 6.00 -14.52 -7.01
C LYS A 74 5.23 -13.94 -8.20
N VAL A 75 4.79 -12.68 -8.13
CA VAL A 75 3.77 -12.15 -9.05
C VAL A 75 4.36 -11.27 -10.18
N PRO A 76 5.09 -10.19 -9.90
CA PRO A 76 5.41 -9.18 -10.91
C PRO A 76 6.47 -9.67 -11.90
N GLN A 77 6.17 -9.64 -13.19
CA GLN A 77 7.09 -10.06 -14.27
C GLN A 77 7.86 -8.90 -14.91
N THR A 78 7.57 -7.66 -14.52
CA THR A 78 8.21 -6.44 -15.07
C THR A 78 8.63 -5.52 -13.94
N PHE A 79 9.63 -4.66 -14.18
CA PHE A 79 10.07 -3.65 -13.21
C PHE A 79 8.91 -2.78 -12.71
N LYS A 80 8.06 -2.30 -13.63
CA LYS A 80 6.88 -1.50 -13.28
C LYS A 80 5.90 -2.25 -12.38
N ALA A 81 5.71 -3.55 -12.58
CA ALA A 81 4.85 -4.35 -11.72
C ALA A 81 5.46 -4.53 -10.31
N VAL A 82 6.80 -4.68 -10.22
CA VAL A 82 7.51 -4.69 -8.93
C VAL A 82 7.31 -3.35 -8.21
N ASP A 83 7.46 -2.23 -8.91
CA ASP A 83 7.25 -0.88 -8.37
C ASP A 83 5.84 -0.70 -7.78
N VAL A 84 4.82 -1.18 -8.48
CA VAL A 84 3.43 -1.10 -8.00
C VAL A 84 3.25 -1.89 -6.70
N VAL A 85 3.75 -3.13 -6.63
CA VAL A 85 3.61 -3.97 -5.43
C VAL A 85 4.41 -3.39 -4.26
N MET A 86 5.61 -2.89 -4.52
CA MET A 86 6.45 -2.23 -3.52
C MET A 86 5.75 -0.99 -2.95
N ASN A 87 5.28 -0.08 -3.82
CA ASN A 87 4.61 1.14 -3.41
C ASN A 87 3.30 0.88 -2.65
N ASP A 88 2.54 -0.15 -3.04
CA ASP A 88 1.36 -0.60 -2.31
C ASP A 88 1.71 -1.10 -0.91
N GLY A 89 2.79 -1.87 -0.75
CA GLY A 89 3.30 -2.30 0.54
C GLY A 89 3.67 -1.12 1.45
N ILE A 90 4.40 -0.14 0.93
CA ILE A 90 4.80 1.07 1.66
C ILE A 90 3.59 1.86 2.13
N GLN A 91 2.60 2.09 1.27
CA GLN A 91 1.37 2.79 1.64
C GLN A 91 0.62 2.06 2.76
N LYS A 92 0.47 0.74 2.66
CA LYS A 92 -0.19 -0.06 3.70
C LYS A 92 0.56 -0.02 5.03
N MET A 93 1.89 -0.05 5.01
CA MET A 93 2.69 0.11 6.23
C MET A 93 2.47 1.49 6.86
N ALA A 94 2.42 2.55 6.05
CA ALA A 94 2.10 3.90 6.53
C ALA A 94 0.71 3.99 7.16
N GLU A 95 -0.31 3.37 6.54
CA GLU A 95 -1.67 3.29 7.11
C GLU A 95 -1.69 2.56 8.47
N ALA A 96 -1.01 1.42 8.57
CA ALA A 96 -0.94 0.65 9.81
C ALA A 96 -0.19 1.43 10.91
N THR A 97 0.85 2.17 10.54
CA THR A 97 1.64 3.00 11.46
C THR A 97 0.82 4.17 11.99
N ALA A 98 0.14 4.91 11.11
CA ALA A 98 -0.74 6.02 11.50
C ALA A 98 -1.93 5.54 12.34
N GLY A 99 -2.36 4.30 12.11
CA GLY A 99 -3.58 3.74 12.67
C GLY A 99 -4.79 4.16 11.86
N ARG A 100 -5.84 3.34 11.89
CA ARG A 100 -7.11 3.64 11.23
C ARG A 100 -8.00 4.39 12.23
N PRO A 101 -8.23 5.72 12.09
CA PRO A 101 -9.03 6.48 13.05
C PRO A 101 -10.50 6.02 13.10
N SER A 102 -10.95 5.28 12.09
CA SER A 102 -12.25 4.61 12.09
C SER A 102 -12.20 3.32 11.28
N GLN A 103 -12.91 2.30 11.75
CA GLN A 103 -13.12 1.07 11.00
C GLN A 103 -14.27 1.29 10.02
N ILE A 104 -13.97 1.39 8.72
CA ILE A 104 -15.00 1.45 7.67
C ILE A 104 -15.41 0.01 7.33
N GLY A 105 -16.56 -0.42 7.84
CA GLY A 105 -17.20 -1.68 7.45
C GLY A 105 -18.44 -1.40 6.60
N VAL A 106 -18.50 -1.98 5.41
CA VAL A 106 -19.72 -1.95 4.57
C VAL A 106 -20.57 -3.17 4.96
N PHE A 107 -21.71 -2.92 5.60
CA PHE A 107 -22.66 -3.96 6.02
C PHE A 107 -23.96 -3.81 5.24
N VAL A 108 -24.43 -4.91 4.63
CA VAL A 108 -25.80 -5.00 4.11
C VAL A 108 -26.57 -5.84 5.12
N ASP A 109 -27.62 -5.26 5.71
CA ASP A 109 -28.45 -5.94 6.72
C ASP A 109 -27.64 -6.51 7.92
N LYS A 110 -26.71 -5.71 8.46
CA LYS A 110 -25.84 -6.07 9.60
C LYS A 110 -24.93 -7.28 9.37
N LYS A 111 -24.80 -7.74 8.13
CA LYS A 111 -23.89 -8.83 7.74
C LYS A 111 -22.82 -8.29 6.80
N SER A 112 -21.58 -8.70 7.04
CA SER A 112 -20.49 -8.52 6.08
C SER A 112 -20.72 -9.52 4.95
N GLY A 113 -21.15 -9.04 3.79
CA GLY A 113 -21.42 -9.87 2.62
C GLY A 113 -20.63 -9.37 1.41
N TYR A 114 -20.08 -10.30 0.63
CA TYR A 114 -19.58 -9.99 -0.71
C TYR A 114 -20.78 -9.81 -1.64
N THR A 115 -20.84 -8.70 -2.36
CA THR A 115 -21.82 -8.49 -3.44
C THR A 115 -21.08 -8.28 -4.75
N LEU A 116 -21.62 -8.83 -5.84
CA LEU A 116 -21.06 -8.69 -7.17
C LEU A 116 -21.77 -7.53 -7.87
N ALA A 117 -21.03 -6.49 -8.21
CA ALA A 117 -21.49 -5.43 -9.10
C ALA A 117 -21.06 -5.73 -10.54
N LYS A 118 -21.84 -5.26 -11.52
CA LYS A 118 -21.42 -5.31 -12.92
C LYS A 118 -20.16 -4.45 -13.09
N PRO A 119 -19.22 -4.81 -13.98
CA PRO A 119 -18.07 -3.98 -14.30
C PRO A 119 -18.52 -2.57 -14.70
N GLY A 120 -18.00 -1.55 -14.02
CA GLY A 120 -18.39 -0.15 -14.22
C GLY A 120 -18.04 0.72 -13.01
N ILE A 121 -18.36 2.02 -13.12
CA ILE A 121 -18.27 2.95 -11.98
C ILE A 121 -19.36 2.56 -10.98
N ILE A 122 -18.96 2.30 -9.74
CA ILE A 122 -19.87 1.97 -8.64
C ILE A 122 -19.98 3.20 -7.75
N ASP A 123 -21.13 3.85 -7.78
CA ASP A 123 -21.43 4.97 -6.90
C ASP A 123 -21.71 4.46 -5.48
N VAL A 124 -20.81 4.76 -4.54
CA VAL A 124 -20.97 4.42 -3.12
C VAL A 124 -21.45 5.66 -2.37
N ASN A 125 -22.69 5.63 -1.87
CA ASN A 125 -23.24 6.70 -1.04
C ASN A 125 -23.08 6.34 0.44
N VAL A 126 -22.16 7.03 1.14
CA VAL A 126 -21.94 6.84 2.57
C VAL A 126 -22.79 7.84 3.34
N LYS A 127 -23.71 7.34 4.18
CA LYS A 127 -24.49 8.16 5.12
C LYS A 127 -24.08 7.80 6.54
N ALA A 128 -23.66 8.80 7.31
CA ALA A 128 -23.31 8.65 8.72
C ALA A 128 -24.31 9.40 9.61
N ALA A 129 -24.62 8.83 10.77
CA ALA A 129 -25.31 9.50 11.86
C ALA A 129 -24.41 9.43 13.10
N GLY A 130 -24.22 10.56 13.79
CA GLY A 130 -23.52 10.59 15.08
C GLY A 130 -24.34 9.85 16.15
N ARG A 131 -23.66 9.28 17.16
CA ARG A 131 -24.33 8.81 18.37
C ARG A 131 -24.73 10.01 19.22
N GLU A 132 -25.92 9.94 19.83
CA GLU A 132 -26.33 10.80 20.95
C GLU A 132 -25.44 10.56 22.18
#